data_AF-A0A139PZC2-F1
#
_entry.id   AF-A0A139PZC2-F1
#
_cell.length_a   1.000
_cell.length_b   1.000
_cell.length_c   1.000
_cell.angle_alpha   90.00
_cell.angle_beta   90.00
_cell.angle_gamma   90.00
#
_symmetry.space_group_name_H-M   'P 1'
#
loop_
_entity.id
_entity.type
_entity.pdbx_description
1 polymer ?
#
loop_
_entity_poly.entity_id
_entity_poly.type
_entity_poly.pdbx_seq_one_letter_code
_entity_poly.pdbx_strand_id
1 'polypeptide(L)' 'MQCHRSFLINPANVVRLDKKEKLLYFPNGGSCMIARYKVREVSEAINNLH' A
#
# COMPACT_ATOMS: atom_id res chain seq x y z
N MET A 1 3.05 -0.46 8.33
CA MET A 1 3.33 -1.86 7.88
C MET A 1 4.40 -1.84 6.79
N GLN A 2 5.17 -2.92 6.66
CA GLN A 2 6.18 -3.04 5.60
C GLN A 2 5.52 -3.57 4.33
N CYS A 3 5.29 -2.74 3.31
CA CYS A 3 4.68 -3.14 2.04
C CYS A 3 5.70 -3.67 1.02
N HIS A 4 6.98 -3.33 1.18
CA HIS A 4 8.09 -3.76 0.34
C HIS A 4 9.36 -3.86 1.19
N ARG A 5 10.39 -4.62 0.76
CA ARG A 5 11.64 -4.76 1.52
C ARG A 5 12.32 -3.41 1.83
N SER A 6 12.09 -2.41 0.98
CA SER A 6 12.66 -1.06 1.10
C SER A 6 11.69 -0.02 1.67
N PHE A 7 10.42 -0.38 1.93
CA PHE A 7 9.38 0.61 2.24
C PHE A 7 8.50 0.21 3.42
N LEU A 8 8.35 1.15 4.35
CA LEU A 8 7.39 1.12 5.44
C LEU A 8 6.35 2.22 5.21
N ILE A 9 5.07 1.88 5.29
CA ILE A 9 3.97 2.81 5.03
C ILE A 9 3.00 2.87 6.21
N ASN A 10 2.28 3.98 6.33
CA ASN A 10 1.09 4.09 7.18
C ASN A 10 -0.16 3.73 6.35
N PRO A 11 -0.84 2.59 6.61
CA PRO A 11 -2.01 2.18 5.84
C PRO A 11 -3.18 3.16 5.93
N ALA A 12 -3.33 3.89 7.05
CA ALA A 12 -4.38 4.90 7.24
C ALA A 12 -4.22 6.13 6.33
N ASN A 13 -3.01 6.36 5.81
CA ASN A 13 -2.72 7.48 4.90
C ASN A 13 -2.74 7.04 3.42
N VAL A 14 -3.17 5.82 3.10
CA VAL A 14 -3.27 5.36 1.72
C VAL A 14 -4.62 5.79 1.16
N VAL A 15 -4.61 6.55 0.06
CA VAL A 15 -5.85 7.00 -0.61
C VAL A 15 -6.26 6.09 -1.75
N ARG A 16 -5.30 5.39 -2.36
CA ARG A 16 -5.57 4.48 -3.48
C ARG A 16 -4.55 3.35 -3.54
N LEU A 17 -5.05 2.16 -3.85
CA LEU A 17 -4.26 0.96 -4.10
C LEU A 17 -4.51 0.48 -5.54
N ASP A 18 -3.46 0.38 -6.34
CA ASP A 18 -3.48 -0.30 -7.63
C ASP A 18 -2.88 -1.69 -7.49
N LYS A 19 -3.73 -2.73 -7.52
CA LYS A 19 -3.30 -4.13 -7.37
C LYS A 19 -2.62 -4.68 -8.63
N LYS A 20 -2.92 -4.12 -9.80
CA LYS A 20 -2.38 -4.58 -11.08
C LYS A 20 -0.93 -4.11 -11.22
N GLU A 21 -0.73 -2.81 -11.03
CA GLU A 21 0.60 -2.17 -11.07
C GLU A 21 1.37 -2.30 -9.74
N LYS A 22 0.70 -2.76 -8.67
CA LYS A 22 1.26 -2.96 -7.32
C LYS A 22 1.82 -1.66 -6.74
N LEU A 23 1.04 -0.59 -6.93
CA LEU A 23 1.36 0.76 -6.49
C LEU A 23 0.36 1.25 -5.45
N LEU A 24 0.88 1.95 -4.46
CA LEU A 24 0.13 2.71 -3.47
C LEU A 24 0.25 4.19 -3.78
N TYR A 25 -0.80 4.94 -3.50
CA TYR A 25 -0.80 6.39 -3.60
C TYR A 25 -1.19 7.03 -2.26
N PHE A 26 -0.54 8.13 -1.95
CA PHE A 26 -0.70 8.92 -0.73
C PHE A 26 -1.33 10.29 -1.04
N PRO A 27 -1.96 10.95 -0.06
CA PRO A 27 -2.64 12.23 -0.28
C PRO A 27 -1.69 13.37 -0.67
N ASN A 28 -0.40 13.24 -0.38
CA ASN A 28 0.63 14.19 -0.80
C ASN A 28 1.08 14.02 -2.27
N GLY A 29 0.41 13.17 -3.06
CA GLY A 29 0.79 12.84 -4.44
C GLY A 29 1.94 11.84 -4.57
N GLY A 30 2.53 11.41 -3.45
CA GLY A 30 3.56 10.37 -3.44
C GLY A 30 2.99 8.99 -3.77
N SER A 31 3.87 8.10 -4.25
CA SER A 31 3.52 6.72 -4.49
C SER A 31 4.63 5.76 -4.06
N CYS A 32 4.28 4.49 -3.87
CA CYS A 32 5.21 3.46 -3.44
C CYS A 32 4.86 2.10 -4.05
N MET A 33 5.88 1.33 -4.43
CA MET A 33 5.70 -0.05 -4.89
C MET A 33 5.43 -1.02 -3.73
N ILE A 34 4.69 -2.07 -4.04
CA ILE A 34 4.37 -3.18 -3.12
C ILE A 34 5.09 -4.43 -3.58
N ALA A 35 5.66 -5.19 -2.64
CA ALA A 35 6.19 -6.51 -2.95
C ALA A 35 5.06 -7.45 -3.40
N ARG A 36 5.31 -8.23 -4.45
CA ARG A 36 4.31 -9.14 -5.04
C ARG A 36 3.57 -10.00 -4.01
N TYR A 37 4.29 -10.56 -3.04
CA TYR A 37 3.73 -11.45 -2.02
C TYR A 37 2.96 -10.71 -0.91
N LYS A 38 3.12 -9.38 -0.78
CA LYS A 38 2.44 -8.55 0.23
C LYS A 38 1.21 -7.82 -0.28
N VAL A 39 0.88 -7.93 -1.56
CA VAL A 39 -0.28 -7.22 -2.15
C VAL A 39 -1.58 -7.56 -1.44
N ARG A 40 -1.78 -8.85 -1.10
CA ARG A 40 -2.98 -9.30 -0.38
C ARG A 40 -3.03 -8.73 1.04
N GLU A 41 -1.95 -8.90 1.79
CA GLU A 41 -1.80 -8.39 3.16
C GLU A 41 -2.01 -6.87 3.24
N VAL A 42 -1.39 -6.11 2.34
CA VAL A 42 -1.55 -4.64 2.28
C VAL A 42 -2.98 -4.25 1.92
N SER A 43 -3.63 -4.97 1.00
CA SER A 43 -5.03 -4.70 0.66
C SER A 43 -5.97 -4.97 1.83
N GLU A 44 -5.77 -6.07 2.55
CA GLU A 44 -6.57 -6.42 3.73
C GLU A 44 -6.38 -5.38 4.84
N ALA A 45 -5.14 -4.96 5.09
CA ALA A 45 -4.83 -3.93 6.08
C ALA A 45 -5.50 -2.58 5.78
N ILE A 46 -5.54 -2.17 4.51
CA ILE A 46 -6.23 -0.94 4.10
C ILE A 46 -7.76 -1.11 4.23
N ASN A 47 -8.30 -2.25 3.80
CA ASN A 47 -9.74 -2.52 3.88
C ASN A 47 -10.26 -2.60 5.32
N ASN A 48 -9.45 -3.05 6.29
CA ASN A 48 -9.86 -3.14 7.69
C ASN A 48 -9.90 -1.77 8.40
N LEU A 49 -9.39 -0.71 7.78
CA LEU A 49 -9.41 0.66 8.32
C LEU A 49 -10.62 1.47 7.83
N HIS A 50 -11.37 0.97 6.85
CA HIS A 50 -12.53 1.62 6.21
C HIS A 50 -13.77 0.75 6.33
#